data_AF-A0A6N8BNL9-F1
#
_entry.id   AF-A0A6N8BNL9-F1
#
_cell.length_a   1.000
_cell.length_b   1.000
_cell.length_c   1.000
_cell.angle_alpha   90.00
_cell.angle_beta   90.00
_cell.angle_gamma   90.00
#
_symmetry.space_group_name_H-M   'P 1'
#
loop_
_entity.id
_entity.type
_entity.pdbx_description
1 polymer ?
#
loop_
_entity_poly.entity_id
_entity_poly.type
_entity_poly.pdbx_seq_one_letter_code
_entity_poly.pdbx_strand_id
1 'polypeptide(L)'
;MNKPDKRLAAVCGLFCPACQFFIGTNEDQERLKGLAERLQRPVDELECHGCRSEKRCFYCNENCTMAKCAAEKGIDFCGECTEYPCAELKVFQAQLPHRIELWKSQERIKKVGYEKWYAEMIEHYSCPECHTLNSAYDIVCRKCGTDPSCTYVIQHKDEIIQQLAKIRAKHK
;
A
#
# COMPACT_ATOMS: atom_id res chain seq x y z
N MET A 1 17.55 -17.85 -1.77
CA MET A 1 16.75 -16.64 -1.49
C MET A 1 15.54 -17.08 -0.69
N ASN A 2 15.32 -16.50 0.49
CA ASN A 2 14.14 -16.82 1.31
C ASN A 2 12.89 -16.27 0.61
N LYS A 3 11.81 -17.06 0.63
CA LYS A 3 10.52 -16.69 0.05
C LYS A 3 9.97 -15.43 0.73
N PRO A 4 9.47 -14.41 0.00
CA PRO A 4 8.91 -13.22 0.61
C PRO A 4 7.64 -13.56 1.39
N ASP A 5 7.46 -12.86 2.51
CA ASP A 5 6.31 -13.04 3.39
C ASP A 5 5.02 -12.61 2.69
N LYS A 6 4.15 -13.59 2.41
CA LYS A 6 2.89 -13.37 1.71
C LYS A 6 1.93 -12.47 2.49
N ARG A 7 2.09 -12.31 3.81
CA ARG A 7 1.31 -11.37 4.62
C ARG A 7 1.45 -9.93 4.15
N LEU A 8 2.58 -9.62 3.52
CA LEU A 8 2.93 -8.29 3.00
C LEU A 8 2.50 -8.08 1.54
N ALA A 9 1.98 -9.12 0.88
CA ALA A 9 1.37 -9.07 -0.44
C ALA A 9 -0.16 -9.04 -0.29
N ALA A 10 -0.76 -7.85 -0.37
CA ALA A 10 -2.20 -7.69 -0.18
C ALA A 10 -2.98 -8.45 -1.25
N VAL A 11 -4.14 -9.01 -0.86
CA VAL A 11 -5.02 -9.77 -1.78
C VAL A 11 -5.41 -8.95 -3.00
N CYS A 12 -5.54 -7.62 -2.85
CA CYS A 12 -5.92 -6.70 -3.91
C CYS A 12 -4.74 -6.24 -4.78
N GLY A 13 -3.50 -6.62 -4.46
CA GLY A 13 -2.31 -6.24 -5.24
C GLY A 13 -1.63 -4.96 -4.74
N LEU A 14 -1.96 -4.49 -3.54
CA LEU A 14 -1.17 -3.49 -2.81
C LEU A 14 0.08 -4.12 -2.21
N PHE A 15 1.17 -3.34 -2.21
CA PHE A 15 2.44 -3.71 -1.61
C PHE A 15 2.53 -3.12 -0.20
N CYS A 16 2.29 -3.93 0.84
CA CYS A 16 2.26 -3.45 2.23
C CYS A 16 3.56 -2.76 2.69
N PRO A 17 4.77 -3.16 2.27
CA PRO A 17 6.00 -2.46 2.67
C PRO A 17 6.06 -0.99 2.23
N ALA A 18 5.29 -0.58 1.22
CA ALA A 18 5.15 0.82 0.81
C ALA A 18 3.95 1.54 1.46
N CYS A 19 3.25 0.93 2.41
CA CYS A 19 2.16 1.57 3.14
C CYS A 19 2.72 2.48 4.24
N GLN A 20 2.20 3.70 4.38
CA GLN A 20 2.64 4.65 5.41
C GLN A 20 2.47 4.12 6.83
N PHE A 21 1.40 3.37 7.10
CA PHE A 21 1.17 2.74 8.40
C PHE A 21 2.19 1.62 8.66
N PHE A 22 2.44 0.77 7.66
CA PHE A 22 3.40 -0.32 7.80
C PHE A 22 4.83 0.20 8.02
N ILE A 23 5.26 1.19 7.22
CA ILE A 23 6.54 1.88 7.42
C ILE A 23 6.58 2.50 8.82
N GLY A 24 5.50 3.15 9.26
CA GLY A 24 5.42 3.76 10.58
C GLY A 24 5.56 2.74 11.72
N THR A 25 4.94 1.57 11.58
CA THR A 25 5.04 0.48 12.57
C THR A 25 6.45 -0.12 12.62
N ASN A 26 7.09 -0.36 11.47
CA ASN A 26 8.30 -1.18 11.41
C ASN A 26 9.62 -0.38 11.35
N GLU A 27 9.58 0.88 10.90
CA GLU A 27 10.79 1.63 10.56
C GLU A 27 10.77 3.09 11.04
N ASP A 28 9.61 3.67 11.32
CA ASP A 28 9.45 5.11 11.54
C ASP A 28 8.32 5.40 12.55
N GLN A 29 8.56 5.13 13.83
CA GLN A 29 7.53 5.27 14.88
C GLN A 29 7.03 6.71 15.03
N GLU A 30 7.86 7.72 14.74
CA GLU A 30 7.45 9.13 14.76
C GLU A 30 6.45 9.45 13.63
N ARG A 31 6.65 8.88 12.43
CA ARG A 31 5.62 8.90 11.37
C ARG A 31 4.31 8.30 11.84
N LEU A 32 4.35 7.18 12.57
CA LEU A 32 3.13 6.53 13.09
C LEU A 32 2.40 7.42 14.10
N LYS A 33 3.14 8.01 15.05
CA LYS A 33 2.60 8.98 16.03
C LYS A 33 1.96 10.18 15.35
N GLY A 34 2.65 10.79 14.39
CA GLY A 34 2.10 11.94 13.65
C GLY A 34 0.90 11.60 12.77
N LEU A 35 0.78 10.35 12.28
CA LEU A 35 -0.44 9.85 11.65
C LEU A 35 -1.57 9.70 12.68
N ALA A 36 -1.27 9.18 13.86
CA ALA A 36 -2.24 8.94 14.93
C ALA A 36 -2.85 10.26 15.41
N GLU A 37 -2.02 11.28 15.67
CA GLU A 37 -2.44 12.63 16.04
C GLU A 37 -3.36 13.25 14.99
N ARG A 38 -2.96 13.20 13.70
CA ARG A 38 -3.75 13.77 12.60
C ARG A 38 -5.10 13.09 12.44
N LEU A 39 -5.16 11.79 12.71
CA LEU A 39 -6.38 10.99 12.62
C LEU A 39 -7.18 10.99 13.93
N GLN A 40 -6.67 11.63 14.99
CA GLN A 40 -7.23 11.63 16.34
C GLN A 40 -7.53 10.21 16.84
N ARG A 41 -6.57 9.31 16.65
CA ARG A 41 -6.67 7.90 17.05
C ARG A 41 -5.48 7.45 17.88
N PRO A 42 -5.65 6.45 18.77
CA PRO A 42 -4.54 5.81 19.47
C PRO A 42 -3.51 5.23 18.48
N VAL A 43 -2.22 5.27 18.85
CA VAL A 43 -1.13 4.76 18.01
C VAL A 43 -1.30 3.25 17.73
N ASP A 44 -1.77 2.49 18.71
CA ASP A 44 -1.96 1.05 18.58
C ASP A 44 -3.05 0.68 17.55
N GLU A 45 -4.01 1.56 17.29
CA GLU A 45 -4.99 1.36 16.22
C GLU A 45 -4.39 1.54 14.82
N LEU A 46 -3.25 2.24 14.71
CA LEU A 46 -2.56 2.45 13.44
C LEU A 46 -1.51 1.38 13.14
N GLU A 47 -1.11 0.60 14.13
CA GLU A 47 -0.14 -0.49 13.97
C GLU A 47 -0.61 -1.50 12.92
N CYS A 48 0.29 -1.89 12.02
CA CYS A 48 -0.02 -2.80 10.93
C CYS A 48 1.15 -3.74 10.62
N HIS A 49 0.86 -5.05 10.60
CA HIS A 49 1.85 -6.09 10.30
C HIS A 49 1.62 -6.78 8.94
N GLY A 50 0.76 -6.22 8.09
CA GLY A 50 0.48 -6.73 6.73
C GLY A 50 -1.00 -6.95 6.44
N CYS A 51 -1.37 -7.03 5.16
CA CYS A 51 -2.77 -7.19 4.77
C CYS A 51 -3.38 -8.53 5.23
N ARG A 52 -2.55 -9.56 5.42
CA ARG A 52 -2.98 -10.90 5.86
C ARG A 52 -2.58 -11.22 7.31
N SER A 53 -2.15 -10.24 8.08
CA SER A 53 -1.91 -10.42 9.52
C SER A 53 -3.19 -10.19 10.33
N GLU A 54 -3.19 -10.69 11.57
CA GLU A 54 -4.28 -10.44 12.52
C GLU A 54 -4.33 -8.95 12.90
N LYS A 55 -3.18 -8.34 13.22
CA LYS A 55 -3.07 -6.90 13.52
C LYS A 55 -2.88 -6.10 12.23
N ARG A 56 -3.87 -5.27 11.93
CA ARG A 56 -3.93 -4.36 10.76
C ARG A 56 -4.32 -2.98 11.25
N CYS A 57 -3.87 -1.93 10.56
CA CYS A 57 -4.28 -0.56 10.90
C CYS A 57 -5.80 -0.42 10.79
N PHE A 58 -6.36 0.54 11.53
CA PHE A 58 -7.79 0.77 11.70
C PHE A 58 -8.60 0.64 10.40
N TYR A 59 -8.18 1.32 9.33
CA TYR A 59 -8.90 1.28 8.05
C TYR A 59 -8.91 -0.12 7.42
N CYS A 60 -7.75 -0.79 7.41
CA CYS A 60 -7.64 -2.14 6.87
C CYS A 60 -8.38 -3.18 7.72
N ASN A 61 -8.57 -2.90 9.01
CA ASN A 61 -9.30 -3.76 9.92
C ASN A 61 -10.82 -3.54 9.87
N GLU A 62 -11.26 -2.28 9.88
CA GLU A 62 -12.66 -1.87 10.03
C GLU A 62 -13.38 -1.71 8.68
N ASN A 63 -12.70 -1.24 7.63
CA ASN A 63 -13.34 -0.79 6.39
C ASN A 63 -12.97 -1.62 5.15
N CYS A 64 -11.79 -2.25 5.12
CA CYS A 64 -11.36 -3.01 3.96
C CYS A 64 -12.02 -4.40 3.91
N THR A 65 -12.88 -4.61 2.92
CA THR A 65 -13.60 -5.87 2.67
C THR A 65 -12.80 -6.88 1.84
N MET A 66 -11.77 -6.42 1.10
CA MET A 66 -11.06 -7.24 0.11
C MET A 66 -10.43 -8.50 0.72
N ALA A 67 -9.80 -8.38 1.90
CA ALA A 67 -9.17 -9.51 2.58
C ALA A 67 -10.20 -10.57 3.03
N LYS A 68 -11.34 -10.13 3.56
CA LYS A 68 -12.44 -11.01 3.97
C LYS A 68 -13.06 -11.71 2.76
N CYS A 69 -13.36 -10.97 1.70
CA CYS A 69 -13.92 -11.50 0.45
C CYS A 69 -12.99 -12.55 -0.18
N ALA A 70 -11.67 -12.29 -0.24
CA ALA A 70 -10.71 -13.26 -0.76
C ALA A 70 -10.66 -14.55 0.09
N ALA A 71 -10.68 -14.42 1.42
CA ALA A 71 -10.71 -15.56 2.33
C ALA A 71 -12.00 -16.40 2.18
N GLU A 72 -13.17 -15.76 2.11
CA GLU A 72 -14.46 -16.42 1.91
C GLU A 72 -14.53 -17.17 0.58
N LYS A 73 -13.90 -16.63 -0.47
CA LYS A 73 -13.82 -17.25 -1.79
C LYS A 73 -12.68 -18.27 -1.93
N GLY A 74 -11.82 -18.41 -0.91
CA GLY A 74 -10.67 -19.32 -0.95
C GLY A 74 -9.62 -18.95 -2.00
N ILE A 75 -9.49 -17.67 -2.36
CA ILE A 75 -8.52 -17.18 -3.33
C ILE A 75 -7.40 -16.40 -2.67
N ASP A 76 -6.20 -16.46 -3.24
CA ASP A 76 -5.05 -15.75 -2.70
C ASP A 76 -5.02 -14.30 -3.16
N PHE A 77 -5.39 -14.04 -4.41
CA PHE A 77 -5.37 -12.70 -4.99
C PHE A 77 -6.67 -12.42 -5.76
N CYS A 78 -7.12 -11.17 -5.74
CA CYS A 78 -8.37 -10.77 -6.39
C CYS A 78 -8.40 -11.10 -7.89
N GLY A 79 -7.25 -11.12 -8.58
CA GLY A 79 -7.12 -11.49 -9.99
C GLY A 79 -7.43 -12.96 -10.31
N GLU A 80 -7.57 -13.81 -9.29
CA GLU A 80 -8.03 -15.20 -9.39
C GLU A 80 -9.56 -15.31 -9.34
N CYS A 81 -10.26 -14.23 -8.95
CA CYS A 81 -11.71 -14.23 -8.87
C CYS A 81 -12.34 -14.29 -10.27
N THR A 82 -13.38 -15.11 -10.43
CA THR A 82 -14.15 -15.23 -11.69
C THR A 82 -14.87 -13.93 -12.07
N GLU A 83 -15.18 -13.08 -11.09
CA GLU A 83 -15.83 -11.78 -11.28
C GLU A 83 -14.82 -10.64 -11.45
N TYR A 84 -13.52 -10.94 -11.54
CA TYR A 84 -12.48 -9.92 -11.62
C TYR A 84 -12.47 -9.20 -12.99
N PRO A 85 -12.36 -7.85 -13.02
CA PRO A 85 -12.44 -6.93 -11.90
C PRO A 85 -13.90 -6.66 -11.49
N CYS A 86 -14.24 -6.97 -10.22
CA CYS A 86 -15.60 -6.78 -9.72
C CYS A 86 -15.89 -5.30 -9.40
N ALA A 87 -17.17 -4.95 -9.30
CA ALA A 87 -17.60 -3.56 -9.08
C ALA A 87 -17.02 -2.97 -7.78
N GLU A 88 -17.00 -3.76 -6.70
CA GLU A 88 -16.47 -3.31 -5.40
C GLU A 88 -14.97 -2.99 -5.47
N LEU A 89 -14.18 -3.84 -6.13
CA LEU A 89 -12.75 -3.61 -6.32
C LEU A 89 -12.49 -2.36 -7.18
N LYS A 90 -13.33 -2.10 -8.20
CA LYS A 90 -13.23 -0.88 -9.02
C LYS A 90 -13.50 0.38 -8.19
N VAL A 91 -14.54 0.37 -7.35
CA VAL A 91 -14.83 1.47 -6.43
C VAL A 91 -13.67 1.66 -5.44
N PHE A 92 -13.17 0.58 -4.85
CA PHE A 92 -12.03 0.62 -3.93
C PHE A 92 -10.78 1.22 -4.59
N GLN A 93 -10.48 0.79 -5.82
CA GLN A 93 -9.31 1.23 -6.59
C GLN A 93 -9.36 2.75 -6.90
N ALA A 94 -10.53 3.26 -7.27
CA ALA A 94 -10.69 4.66 -7.67
C ALA A 94 -10.57 5.68 -6.51
N GLN A 95 -10.61 5.25 -5.26
CA GLN A 95 -10.69 6.16 -4.10
C GLN A 95 -9.38 6.86 -3.76
N LEU A 96 -8.23 6.21 -3.93
CA LEU A 96 -6.96 6.71 -3.39
C LEU A 96 -5.78 6.42 -4.33
N PRO A 97 -4.83 7.37 -4.48
CA PRO A 97 -3.69 7.23 -5.38
C PRO A 97 -2.91 5.94 -5.17
N HIS A 98 -2.60 5.55 -3.93
CA HIS A 98 -1.84 4.32 -3.64
C HIS A 98 -2.45 3.02 -4.19
N ARG A 99 -3.68 3.07 -4.72
CA ARG A 99 -4.41 1.95 -5.33
C ARG A 99 -4.39 2.01 -6.85
N ILE A 100 -3.79 3.00 -7.50
CA ILE A 100 -3.87 3.16 -8.96
C ILE A 100 -3.44 1.88 -9.70
N GLU A 101 -2.38 1.22 -9.23
CA GLU A 101 -1.77 0.07 -9.92
C GLU A 101 -2.40 -1.31 -9.62
N LEU A 102 -3.54 -1.41 -8.92
CA LEU A 102 -4.10 -2.75 -8.58
C LEU A 102 -4.28 -3.65 -9.81
N TRP A 103 -4.70 -3.11 -10.96
CA TRP A 103 -4.86 -3.88 -12.20
C TRP A 103 -3.53 -4.45 -12.70
N LYS A 104 -2.51 -3.60 -12.78
CA LYS A 104 -1.15 -3.97 -13.19
C LYS A 104 -0.52 -4.97 -12.22
N SER A 105 -0.70 -4.78 -10.92
CA SER A 105 -0.23 -5.72 -9.90
C SER A 105 -0.88 -7.09 -10.04
N GLN A 106 -2.20 -7.16 -10.19
CA GLN A 106 -2.91 -8.45 -10.32
C GLN A 106 -2.54 -9.18 -11.62
N GLU A 107 -2.48 -8.47 -12.74
CA GLU A 107 -1.99 -9.05 -14.00
C GLU A 107 -0.58 -9.60 -13.84
N ARG A 108 0.31 -8.82 -13.18
CA ARG A 108 1.69 -9.24 -12.96
C ARG A 108 1.76 -10.46 -12.06
N ILE A 109 1.06 -10.48 -10.93
CA ILE A 109 0.99 -11.63 -10.02
C ILE A 109 0.51 -12.89 -10.76
N LYS A 110 -0.56 -12.78 -11.57
CA LYS A 110 -1.08 -13.90 -12.38
C LYS A 110 -0.04 -14.40 -13.39
N LYS A 111 0.74 -13.50 -13.98
CA LYS A 111 1.72 -13.83 -15.03
C LYS A 111 3.02 -14.42 -14.49
N VAL A 112 3.52 -13.93 -13.36
CA VAL A 112 4.88 -14.26 -12.87
C VAL A 112 4.94 -14.81 -11.45
N GLY A 113 3.79 -14.96 -10.79
CA GLY A 113 3.72 -15.32 -9.38
C GLY A 113 3.98 -14.13 -8.45
N TYR A 114 3.49 -14.23 -7.22
CA TYR A 114 3.57 -13.13 -6.27
C TYR A 114 4.99 -12.88 -5.77
N GLU A 115 5.85 -13.90 -5.71
CA GLU A 115 7.22 -13.75 -5.23
C GLU A 115 8.05 -12.84 -6.14
N LYS A 116 7.90 -13.02 -7.46
CA LYS A 116 8.59 -12.18 -8.44
C LYS A 116 7.98 -10.77 -8.49
N TRP A 117 6.66 -10.66 -8.45
CA TRP A 117 6.00 -9.35 -8.31
C TRP A 117 6.46 -8.61 -7.05
N TYR A 118 6.62 -9.30 -5.92
CA TYR A 118 7.06 -8.72 -4.66
C TYR A 118 8.46 -8.11 -4.77
N ALA A 119 9.41 -8.84 -5.37
CA ALA A 119 10.75 -8.33 -5.63
C ALA A 119 10.72 -7.10 -6.57
N GLU A 120 9.89 -7.12 -7.60
CA GLU A 120 9.70 -5.97 -8.51
C GLU A 120 9.10 -4.77 -7.78
N MET A 121 8.19 -4.99 -6.82
CA MET A 121 7.63 -3.91 -6.00
C MET A 121 8.65 -3.32 -5.02
N ILE A 122 9.62 -4.12 -4.52
CA ILE A 122 10.74 -3.55 -3.76
C ILE A 122 11.46 -2.51 -4.61
N GLU A 123 11.85 -2.85 -5.83
CA GLU A 123 12.54 -1.91 -6.72
C GLU A 123 11.64 -0.72 -7.10
N HIS A 124 10.36 -0.98 -7.37
CA HIS A 124 9.41 0.04 -7.81
C HIS A 124 9.20 1.17 -6.78
N TYR A 125 9.23 0.83 -5.48
CA TYR A 125 9.06 1.77 -4.37
C TYR A 125 10.38 2.21 -3.72
N SER A 126 11.51 1.65 -4.14
CA SER A 126 12.83 2.03 -3.63
C SER A 126 13.31 3.34 -4.24
N CYS A 127 14.01 4.13 -3.42
CA CYS A 127 14.78 5.26 -3.90
C CYS A 127 15.88 4.83 -4.86
N PRO A 128 16.04 5.46 -6.04
CA PRO A 128 17.11 5.09 -6.96
C PRO A 128 18.52 5.37 -6.42
N GLU A 129 18.66 6.30 -5.47
CA GLU A 129 19.97 6.70 -4.92
C GLU A 129 20.36 5.92 -3.66
N CYS A 130 19.43 5.71 -2.73
CA CYS A 130 19.74 5.12 -1.43
C CYS A 130 18.96 3.83 -1.10
N HIS A 131 18.17 3.34 -2.06
CA HIS A 131 17.35 2.12 -1.96
C HIS A 131 16.40 2.05 -0.77
N THR A 132 16.12 3.19 -0.12
CA THR A 132 15.10 3.24 0.94
C THR A 132 13.73 3.07 0.31
N LEU A 133 12.94 2.15 0.86
CA LEU A 133 11.53 2.03 0.51
C LEU A 133 10.77 3.29 0.95
N ASN A 134 10.12 3.91 -0.03
CA ASN A 134 9.25 5.06 0.16
C ASN A 134 7.79 4.62 0.03
N SER A 135 6.91 5.31 0.74
CA SER A 135 5.48 5.13 0.53
C SER A 135 5.03 5.77 -0.78
N ALA A 136 3.84 5.36 -1.24
CA ALA A 136 3.15 6.02 -2.35
C ALA A 136 2.93 7.54 -2.19
N TYR A 137 3.12 8.09 -0.98
CA TYR A 137 2.88 9.49 -0.66
C TYR A 137 4.15 10.26 -0.25
N ASP A 138 5.29 9.58 -0.14
CA ASP A 138 6.58 10.22 0.11
C ASP A 138 7.06 10.83 -1.22
N ILE A 139 6.68 12.06 -1.57
CA ILE A 139 7.10 12.68 -2.85
C ILE A 139 8.62 12.76 -2.98
N VAL A 140 9.28 13.08 -1.87
CA VAL A 140 10.73 13.16 -1.72
C VAL A 140 11.18 11.99 -0.85
N CYS A 141 12.32 11.38 -1.16
CA CYS A 141 12.81 10.22 -0.43
C CYS A 141 13.00 10.55 1.05
N ARG A 142 12.36 9.76 1.93
CA ARG A 142 12.34 9.96 3.38
C ARG A 142 13.70 9.83 4.08
N LYS A 143 14.75 9.39 3.37
CA LYS A 143 16.09 9.19 3.93
C LYS A 143 17.15 10.13 3.34
N CYS A 144 17.20 10.28 2.01
CA CYS A 144 18.28 11.02 1.34
C CYS A 144 17.86 12.29 0.61
N GLY A 145 16.55 12.58 0.48
CA GLY A 145 16.09 13.81 -0.16
C GLY A 145 15.94 13.75 -1.69
N THR A 146 16.15 12.60 -2.35
CA THR A 146 15.89 12.43 -3.80
C THR A 146 14.44 12.75 -4.16
N ASP A 147 14.22 13.55 -5.22
CA ASP A 147 12.89 13.87 -5.79
C ASP A 147 12.88 13.58 -7.30
N PRO A 148 11.96 12.75 -7.81
CA PRO A 148 10.93 12.01 -7.06
C PRO A 148 11.51 10.80 -6.30
N SER A 149 10.84 10.41 -5.21
CA SER A 149 11.38 9.43 -4.27
C SER A 149 11.53 8.01 -4.81
N CYS A 150 10.72 7.59 -5.78
CA CYS A 150 10.73 6.25 -6.37
C CYS A 150 9.92 6.22 -7.68
N THR A 151 9.97 5.10 -8.40
CA THR A 151 9.29 4.93 -9.70
C THR A 151 7.77 5.12 -9.59
N TYR A 152 7.16 4.64 -8.50
CA TYR A 152 5.72 4.84 -8.28
C TYR A 152 5.34 6.32 -8.25
N VAL A 153 6.10 7.12 -7.48
CA VAL A 153 5.86 8.56 -7.37
C VAL A 153 6.10 9.27 -8.69
N ILE A 154 7.10 8.85 -9.49
CA ILE A 154 7.32 9.39 -10.84
C ILE A 154 6.06 9.19 -11.71
N GLN A 155 5.43 8.02 -11.63
CA GLN A 155 4.31 7.66 -12.51
C GLN A 155 2.98 8.29 -12.12
N HIS A 156 2.76 8.60 -10.84
CA HIS A 156 1.46 9.02 -10.30
C HIS A 156 1.52 10.36 -9.53
N LYS A 157 2.53 11.19 -9.82
CA LYS A 157 2.85 12.42 -9.06
C LYS A 157 1.65 13.36 -8.95
N ASP A 158 0.92 13.54 -10.05
CA ASP A 158 -0.19 14.49 -10.12
C ASP A 158 -1.38 14.04 -9.26
N GLU A 159 -1.77 12.76 -9.33
CA GLU A 159 -2.83 12.18 -8.51
C GLU A 159 -2.49 12.24 -7.02
N ILE A 160 -1.22 11.97 -6.67
CA ILE A 160 -0.73 12.06 -5.30
C ILE A 160 -0.82 13.51 -4.79
N ILE A 161 -0.32 14.49 -5.55
CA ILE A 161 -0.35 15.91 -5.18
C ILE A 161 -1.79 16.40 -5.00
N GLN A 162 -2.69 16.06 -5.93
CA GLN A 162 -4.10 16.43 -5.84
C GLN A 162 -4.75 15.85 -4.58
N GLN A 163 -4.47 14.59 -4.23
CA GLN A 163 -5.00 13.98 -3.03
C GLN A 163 -4.45 14.61 -1.75
N LEU A 164 -3.14 14.91 -1.70
CA LEU A 164 -2.53 15.58 -0.56
C LEU A 164 -3.11 16.99 -0.35
N ALA A 165 -3.39 17.72 -1.44
CA ALA A 165 -4.07 19.01 -1.38
C ALA A 165 -5.49 18.90 -0.80
N LYS A 166 -6.27 17.89 -1.23
CA LYS A 166 -7.61 17.61 -0.67
C LYS A 166 -7.57 17.31 0.83
N ILE A 167 -6.62 16.48 1.27
CA ILE A 167 -6.44 16.16 2.69
C ILE A 167 -6.13 17.44 3.47
N ARG A 168 -5.18 18.25 3.01
CA ARG A 168 -4.83 19.53 3.66
C ARG A 168 -6.02 20.49 3.75
N ALA A 169 -6.86 20.56 2.73
CA ALA A 169 -8.06 21.41 2.74
C ALA A 169 -9.12 20.95 3.75
N LYS A 170 -9.22 19.65 4.03
CA LYS A 170 -10.18 19.08 5.00
C LYS A 170 -9.77 19.29 6.46
N HIS A 171 -8.48 19.53 6.70
CA HIS A 171 -7.90 19.73 8.04
C HIS A 171 -7.52 21.20 8.33
N LYS A 172 -7.92 22.14 7.46
CA LYS A 172 -7.93 23.58 7.74
C LYS A 172 -9.26 23.95 8.40
#